data_AF-A0A4Y2WLQ3-F1
#
_entry.id   AF-A0A4Y2WLQ3-F1
#
_cell.length_a   1.000
_cell.length_b   1.000
_cell.length_c   1.000
_cell.angle_alpha   90.00
_cell.angle_beta   90.00
_cell.angle_gamma   90.00
#
_symmetry.space_group_name_H-M   'P 1'
#
loop_
_entity.id
_entity.type
_entity.pdbx_description
1 polymer ?
#
loop_
_entity_poly.entity_id
_entity_poly.type
_entity_poly.pdbx_seq_one_letter_code
_entity_poly.pdbx_strand_id
1 'polypeptide(L)'
;MKRLKKKLSEAEKAAWLALKSLCTHFLGNKKAENYEDLVGDMVKCFRVIGCNMSLKLHVLDSHLNFFPENLGAINDVHGERFHQYISTFEKRFSGRWNRSMLAEYCWSVIRDT
;
A
#
# COMPACT_ATOMS: atom_id res chain seq x y z
N MET A 1 -18.82 -8.18 -6.02
CA MET A 1 -18.61 -6.71 -5.93
C MET A 1 -19.87 -5.84 -6.02
N LYS A 2 -20.81 -6.04 -6.96
CA LYS A 2 -22.03 -5.19 -7.08
C LYS A 2 -22.89 -5.10 -5.80
N ARG A 3 -22.90 -6.16 -4.97
CA ARG A 3 -23.69 -6.25 -3.72
C ARG A 3 -23.08 -5.49 -2.53
N LEU A 4 -21.75 -5.29 -2.51
CA LEU A 4 -21.04 -4.48 -1.50
C LEU A 4 -21.31 -2.99 -1.71
N LYS A 5 -21.29 -2.52 -2.98
CA LYS A 5 -21.48 -1.10 -3.32
C LYS A 5 -22.82 -0.49 -2.86
N LYS A 6 -23.87 -1.31 -2.67
CA LYS A 6 -25.18 -0.84 -2.17
C LYS A 6 -25.22 -0.62 -0.65
N LYS A 7 -24.20 -1.05 0.10
CA LYS A 7 -24.13 -0.95 1.57
C LYS A 7 -23.06 0.00 2.10
N LEU A 8 -22.22 0.54 1.21
CA LEU A 8 -21.18 1.50 1.59
C LEU A 8 -21.76 2.90 1.73
N SER A 9 -21.34 3.60 2.77
CA SER A 9 -21.49 5.05 2.89
C SER A 9 -20.78 5.77 1.74
N GLU A 10 -21.12 7.04 1.50
CA GLU A 10 -20.44 7.84 0.48
C GLU A 10 -18.93 7.97 0.76
N ALA A 11 -18.53 8.06 2.03
CA ALA A 11 -17.13 8.10 2.42
C ALA A 11 -16.39 6.78 2.09
N GLU A 12 -17.00 5.63 2.36
CA GLU A 12 -16.42 4.33 2.01
C GLU A 12 -16.35 4.11 0.49
N LYS A 13 -17.33 4.64 -0.27
CA LYS A 13 -17.28 4.63 -1.73
C LYS A 13 -16.13 5.48 -2.26
N ALA A 14 -15.92 6.67 -1.69
CA ALA A 14 -14.80 7.54 -2.05
C ALA A 14 -13.45 6.86 -1.76
N ALA A 15 -13.29 6.28 -0.57
CA ALA A 15 -12.13 5.47 -0.20
C ALA A 15 -11.86 4.32 -1.18
N TRP A 16 -12.91 3.58 -1.55
CA TRP A 16 -12.79 2.51 -2.54
C TRP A 16 -12.38 3.01 -3.93
N LEU A 17 -12.92 4.15 -4.38
CA LEU A 17 -12.57 4.74 -5.67
C LEU A 17 -11.12 5.25 -5.69
N ALA A 18 -10.66 5.88 -4.61
CA ALA A 18 -9.28 6.31 -4.46
C ALA A 18 -8.30 5.12 -4.52
N LEU A 19 -8.59 4.04 -3.78
CA LEU A 19 -7.80 2.80 -3.85
C LEU A 19 -7.78 2.21 -5.27
N LYS A 20 -8.93 2.17 -5.96
CA LYS A 20 -9.00 1.66 -7.33
C LYS A 20 -8.16 2.52 -8.29
N SER A 21 -8.18 3.83 -8.11
CA SER A 21 -7.37 4.78 -8.87
C SER A 21 -5.89 4.50 -8.67
N LEU A 22 -5.44 4.40 -7.40
CA LEU A 22 -4.06 4.05 -7.05
C LEU A 22 -3.63 2.72 -7.69
N CYS A 23 -4.46 1.67 -7.60
CA CYS A 23 -4.13 0.37 -8.20
C CYS A 23 -3.98 0.45 -9.73
N THR A 24 -4.74 1.31 -10.39
CA THR A 24 -4.74 1.43 -11.86
C THR A 24 -3.54 2.25 -12.36
N HIS A 25 -3.19 3.31 -11.62
CA HIS A 25 -2.26 4.34 -12.08
C HIS A 25 -0.92 4.34 -11.37
N PHE A 26 -0.74 3.52 -10.33
CA PHE A 26 0.53 3.36 -9.63
C PHE A 26 0.92 1.90 -9.48
N LEU A 27 0.07 1.07 -8.87
CA LEU A 27 0.42 -0.32 -8.53
C LEU A 27 0.31 -1.31 -9.71
N GLY A 28 -0.01 -0.82 -10.91
CA GLY A 28 -0.14 -1.63 -12.11
C GLY A 28 1.10 -1.56 -13.02
N ASN A 29 0.87 -1.64 -14.33
CA ASN A 29 1.94 -1.63 -15.34
C ASN A 29 2.54 -0.25 -15.60
N LYS A 30 1.99 0.80 -14.99
CA LYS A 30 2.38 2.20 -15.21
C LYS A 30 2.40 2.92 -13.87
N LYS A 31 3.48 3.65 -13.61
CA LYS A 31 3.60 4.65 -12.56
C LYS A 31 3.27 6.02 -13.16
N ALA A 32 2.08 6.53 -12.88
CA ALA A 32 1.64 7.85 -13.33
C ALA A 32 2.43 8.94 -12.61
N GLU A 33 2.74 10.05 -13.29
CA GLU A 33 3.53 11.16 -12.72
C GLU A 33 2.94 11.72 -11.42
N ASN A 34 1.61 11.72 -11.30
CA ASN A 34 0.88 12.18 -10.12
C ASN A 34 0.66 11.08 -9.05
N TYR A 35 1.51 10.06 -9.00
CA TYR A 35 1.34 8.93 -8.06
C TYR A 35 1.32 9.37 -6.59
N GLU A 36 2.05 10.44 -6.24
CA GLU A 36 2.07 10.99 -4.87
C GLU A 36 0.70 11.55 -4.47
N ASP A 37 0.03 12.27 -5.36
CA ASP A 37 -1.33 12.77 -5.14
C ASP A 37 -2.32 11.62 -4.98
N LEU A 38 -2.21 10.58 -5.81
CA LEU A 38 -3.08 9.40 -5.75
C LEU A 38 -2.98 8.68 -4.39
N VAL A 39 -1.76 8.57 -3.85
CA VAL A 39 -1.51 7.99 -2.53
C VAL A 39 -2.07 8.89 -1.45
N GLY A 40 -1.76 10.18 -1.51
CA GLY A 40 -2.23 11.17 -0.54
C GLY A 40 -3.76 11.22 -0.45
N ASP A 41 -4.45 11.17 -1.59
CA ASP A 41 -5.90 11.16 -1.64
C ASP A 41 -6.50 9.86 -1.07
N MET A 42 -5.90 8.71 -1.36
CA MET A 42 -6.30 7.45 -0.75
C MET A 42 -6.15 7.49 0.78
N VAL A 43 -5.00 7.97 1.29
CA VAL A 43 -4.73 8.07 2.72
C VAL A 43 -5.71 9.03 3.41
N LYS A 44 -6.04 10.17 2.79
CA LYS A 44 -7.08 11.09 3.27
C LYS A 44 -8.44 10.40 3.36
N CYS A 45 -8.87 9.69 2.31
CA CYS A 45 -10.14 8.99 2.32
C CYS A 45 -10.20 7.89 3.39
N PHE A 46 -9.10 7.15 3.61
CA PHE A 46 -9.03 6.13 4.65
C PHE A 46 -9.09 6.71 6.06
N ARG A 47 -8.48 7.89 6.27
CA ARG A 47 -8.59 8.62 7.53
C ARG A 47 -10.03 9.05 7.82
N VAL A 48 -10.77 9.51 6.81
CA VAL A 48 -12.18 9.94 6.96
C VAL A 48 -13.08 8.80 7.45
N ILE A 49 -12.83 7.57 7.00
CA ILE A 49 -13.59 6.39 7.45
C ILE A 49 -13.04 5.75 8.73
N GLY A 50 -12.06 6.38 9.39
CA GLY A 50 -11.49 5.90 10.65
C GLY A 50 -10.56 4.68 10.51
N CYS A 51 -9.99 4.43 9.32
CA CYS A 51 -8.99 3.37 9.17
C CYS A 51 -7.68 3.77 9.87
N ASN A 52 -7.17 2.85 10.69
CA ASN A 52 -5.82 2.96 11.24
C ASN A 52 -4.77 2.77 10.14
N MET A 53 -3.64 3.47 10.27
CA MET A 53 -2.50 3.33 9.36
C MET A 53 -1.86 1.95 9.56
N SER A 54 -2.15 1.01 8.66
CA SER A 54 -1.44 -0.27 8.63
C SER A 54 0.01 -0.05 8.16
N LEU A 55 0.86 -1.06 8.36
CA LEU A 55 2.24 -0.99 7.90
C LEU A 55 2.31 -0.82 6.38
N LYS A 56 1.42 -1.51 5.65
CA LYS A 56 1.33 -1.39 4.20
C LYS A 56 0.96 0.03 3.75
N LEU A 57 0.03 0.68 4.46
CA LEU A 57 -0.34 2.07 4.17
C LEU A 57 0.80 3.03 4.50
N HIS A 58 1.52 2.79 5.59
CA HIS A 58 2.69 3.60 5.94
C HIS A 58 3.79 3.53 4.88
N VAL A 59 4.11 2.33 4.38
CA VAL A 59 5.09 2.17 3.28
C VAL A 59 4.62 2.86 2.00
N LEU A 60 3.32 2.77 1.68
CA LEU A 60 2.77 3.50 0.53
C LEU A 60 2.83 5.01 0.72
N ASP A 61 2.60 5.54 1.91
CA ASP A 61 2.59 7.00 2.15
C ASP A 61 4.00 7.59 2.25
N SER A 62 4.95 6.88 2.87
CA SER A 62 6.27 7.43 3.24
C SER A 62 7.44 6.91 2.39
N HIS A 63 7.27 5.79 1.67
CA HIS A 63 8.37 5.10 0.98
C HIS A 63 8.03 4.73 -0.47
N LEU A 64 7.39 5.66 -1.20
CA LEU A 64 7.01 5.47 -2.61
C LEU A 64 8.21 5.24 -3.54
N ASN A 65 9.38 5.71 -3.14
CA ASN A 65 10.65 5.50 -3.84
C ASN A 65 11.11 4.04 -3.84
N PHE A 66 10.56 3.17 -2.99
CA PHE A 66 10.88 1.74 -2.97
C PHE A 66 10.18 0.96 -4.10
N PHE A 67 9.16 1.54 -4.72
CA PHE A 67 8.44 0.89 -5.81
C PHE A 67 9.09 1.24 -7.16
N PRO A 68 9.46 0.24 -7.99
CA PRO A 68 9.98 0.50 -9.32
C PRO A 68 8.92 1.10 -10.24
N GLU A 69 9.37 1.59 -11.39
CA GLU A 69 8.54 2.31 -12.35
C GLU A 69 7.44 1.45 -12.98
N ASN A 70 7.67 0.14 -13.10
CA ASN A 70 6.70 -0.81 -13.64
C ASN A 70 6.51 -1.98 -12.67
N LEU A 71 5.51 -1.85 -11.79
CA LEU A 71 5.17 -2.89 -10.82
C LEU A 71 4.58 -4.14 -11.47
N GLY A 72 3.85 -4.00 -12.58
CA GLY A 72 3.31 -5.15 -13.29
C GLY A 72 4.33 -5.93 -14.12
N ALA A 73 5.54 -5.41 -14.31
CA ALA A 73 6.68 -6.19 -14.81
C ALA A 73 7.38 -6.99 -13.71
N ILE A 74 7.12 -6.67 -12.43
CA ILE A 74 7.58 -7.51 -11.33
C ILE A 74 6.77 -8.82 -11.36
N ASN A 75 7.46 -9.95 -11.22
CA ASN A 75 6.77 -11.22 -11.09
C ASN A 75 5.95 -11.31 -9.79
N ASP A 76 4.90 -12.14 -9.81
CA ASP A 76 4.02 -12.34 -8.65
C ASP A 76 4.78 -12.79 -7.40
N VAL A 77 5.95 -13.45 -7.54
CA VAL A 77 6.77 -13.93 -6.42
C VAL A 77 7.27 -12.77 -5.56
N HIS A 78 7.76 -11.69 -6.16
CA HIS A 78 8.23 -10.53 -5.39
C HIS A 78 7.06 -9.78 -4.74
N GLY A 79 5.93 -9.66 -5.46
CA GLY A 79 4.70 -9.09 -4.91
C GLY A 79 4.26 -9.86 -3.67
N GLU A 80 4.17 -11.19 -3.77
CA GLU A 80 3.78 -12.03 -2.64
C GLU A 80 4.78 -12.01 -1.48
N ARG A 81 6.08 -11.90 -1.79
CA ARG A 81 7.08 -11.76 -0.74
C ARG A 81 6.96 -10.45 0.02
N PHE A 82 6.66 -9.35 -0.66
CA PHE A 82 6.32 -8.09 0.00
C PHE A 82 5.14 -8.27 0.96
N HIS A 83 4.07 -8.95 0.53
CA HIS A 83 2.94 -9.28 1.39
C HIS A 83 3.33 -10.12 2.61
N GLN A 84 4.22 -11.10 2.45
CA GLN A 84 4.72 -11.93 3.54
C GLN A 84 5.58 -11.15 4.54
N TYR A 85 6.47 -10.27 4.08
CA TYR A 85 7.29 -9.43 4.96
C TYR A 85 6.43 -8.48 5.78
N ILE A 86 5.47 -7.81 5.16
CA ILE A 86 4.54 -6.92 5.87
C ILE A 86 3.77 -7.70 6.94
N SER A 87 3.22 -8.87 6.61
CA SER A 87 2.50 -9.72 7.57
C SER A 87 3.41 -10.18 8.73
N THR A 88 4.66 -10.51 8.43
CA THR A 88 5.66 -10.93 9.43
C THR A 88 6.02 -9.78 10.36
N PHE A 89 6.23 -8.58 9.81
CA PHE A 89 6.58 -7.39 10.59
C PHE A 89 5.41 -6.87 11.42
N GLU A 90 4.19 -6.86 10.87
CA GLU A 90 3.00 -6.53 11.66
C GLU A 90 2.85 -7.47 12.86
N LYS A 91 3.12 -8.77 12.70
CA LYS A 91 3.10 -9.72 13.84
C LYS A 91 4.24 -9.45 14.83
N ARG A 92 5.48 -9.40 14.33
CA ARG A 92 6.70 -9.24 15.14
C ARG A 92 6.68 -7.97 15.99
N PHE A 93 6.14 -6.89 15.44
CA PHE A 93 6.11 -5.59 16.09
C PHE A 93 4.70 -5.18 16.57
N SER A 94 3.76 -6.13 16.64
CA SER A 94 2.39 -5.90 17.13
C SER A 94 1.66 -4.75 16.43
N GLY A 95 1.85 -4.63 15.10
CA GLY A 95 1.27 -3.60 14.26
C GLY A 95 1.86 -2.20 14.47
N ARG A 96 2.92 -2.07 15.29
CA ARG A 96 3.54 -0.77 15.58
C ARG A 96 4.74 -0.54 14.67
N TRP A 97 4.69 0.54 13.91
CA TRP A 97 5.86 1.04 13.21
C TRP A 97 6.96 1.42 14.21
N ASN A 98 8.21 1.04 13.90
CA ASN A 98 9.40 1.50 14.60
C ASN A 98 10.61 1.47 13.66
N ARG A 99 11.68 2.19 14.02
CA ARG A 99 12.88 2.30 13.17
C ARG A 99 13.57 0.97 12.91
N SER A 100 13.53 0.04 13.87
CA SER A 100 14.12 -1.30 13.71
C SER A 100 13.38 -2.11 12.63
N MET A 101 12.06 -1.94 12.51
CA MET A 101 11.27 -2.56 11.45
C MET A 101 11.69 -2.08 10.06
N LEU A 102 11.96 -0.78 9.88
CA LEU A 102 12.47 -0.26 8.61
C LEU A 102 13.84 -0.87 8.26
N ALA A 103 14.73 -0.96 9.24
CA ALA A 103 16.04 -1.59 9.04
C ALA A 103 15.92 -3.07 8.64
N GLU A 104 15.03 -3.83 9.29
CA GLU A 104 14.77 -5.22 8.95
C GLU A 104 14.10 -5.38 7.58
N TYR A 105 13.21 -4.46 7.19
CA TYR A 105 12.61 -4.44 5.86
C TYR A 105 13.67 -4.21 4.79
N CYS A 106 14.51 -3.18 4.93
CA CYS A 106 15.62 -2.92 4.01
C CYS A 106 16.57 -4.12 3.90
N TRP A 107 16.90 -4.76 5.04
CA TRP A 107 17.74 -5.95 5.04
C TRP A 107 17.09 -7.13 4.30
N SER A 108 15.79 -7.31 4.46
CA SER A 108 15.02 -8.36 3.78
C SER A 108 15.00 -8.13 2.27
N VAL A 109 14.82 -6.89 1.83
CA VAL A 109 14.85 -6.51 0.40
C VAL A 109 16.22 -6.76 -0.21
N ILE A 110 17.32 -6.34 0.44
CA ILE A 110 18.70 -6.49 -0.08
C ILE A 110 19.08 -7.95 -0.31
N ARG A 111 18.68 -8.88 0.57
CA ARG A 111 19.02 -10.31 0.41
C ARG A 111 18.35 -10.98 -0.79
N ASP A 112 17.33 -10.35 -1.34
CA ASP A 112 16.47 -10.90 -2.38
C ASP A 112 16.70 -10.26 -3.75
N THR A 113 17.56 -9.23 -3.80
CA THR A 113 18.00 -8.56 -5.04
C THR A 113 19.35 -9.11 -5.48
#